data_AF-A0A059ASP7-F1
#
_entry.id   AF-A0A059ASP7-F1
#
_cell.length_a   1.000
_cell.length_b   1.000
_cell.length_c   1.000
_cell.angle_alpha   90.00
_cell.angle_beta   90.00
_cell.angle_gamma   90.00
#
_symmetry.space_group_name_H-M   'P 1'
#
loop_
_entity.id
_entity.type
_entity.pdbx_description
1 polymer ?
#
loop_
_entity_poly.entity_id
_entity_poly.type
_entity_poly.pdbx_seq_one_letter_code
_entity_poly.pdbx_strand_id
1 'polypeptide(L)'
;MANLAPTFVSPPSGSCGGSLRTSRISAIKLQGRETEQTHLNLGSSYRKKQGLRSNASKETPGLMQGNRTDEYKTAEQTGGYDSFNEMKQRFLTFKEKKYLENLELYCRLAESQAPEFMVIACADSRVCPSVILGLEPGEAFMVRNVANLVPPYESGPSETNAALEFAVNSLKVKNILVIGHSCCGGIRALMSMENADGDNSSSFIRNWVIVGKNARLSTKEAASHLSFDQQCRHCEKESVNHSLLNLLTYPWIEEQVMRGNLSLHGGYYDFVDCTFEKWTLDYYKTISRGNEDVIAVKGRSFWS
;
A
#
# COMPACT_ATOMS: atom_id res chain seq x y z
N MET A 1 12.67 -22.85 17.10
CA MET A 1 12.45 -23.15 15.67
C MET A 1 13.24 -22.15 14.85
N ALA A 2 13.77 -22.59 13.71
CA ALA A 2 14.99 -22.09 13.06
C ALA A 2 15.06 -20.56 12.81
N ASN A 3 16.16 -19.95 13.26
CA ASN A 3 16.60 -18.62 12.86
C ASN A 3 17.20 -18.68 11.46
N LEU A 4 16.53 -18.07 10.48
CA LEU A 4 17.14 -17.71 9.20
C LEU A 4 17.72 -16.30 9.32
N ALA A 5 19.01 -16.21 9.64
CA ALA A 5 19.75 -14.96 9.50
C ALA A 5 20.08 -14.75 8.01
N PRO A 6 19.76 -13.59 7.41
CA PRO A 6 20.24 -13.26 6.08
C PRO A 6 21.74 -12.95 6.12
N THR A 7 22.51 -13.64 5.29
CA THR A 7 23.93 -13.38 5.07
C THR A 7 24.11 -12.00 4.44
N PHE A 8 24.70 -11.08 5.21
CA PHE A 8 25.14 -9.77 4.72
C PHE A 8 26.38 -9.94 3.82
N VAL A 9 26.32 -9.35 2.63
CA VAL A 9 27.51 -9.06 1.82
C VAL A 9 27.83 -7.58 2.08
N SER A 10 28.96 -7.32 2.73
CA SER A 10 29.47 -5.95 2.93
C SER A 10 29.79 -5.29 1.57
N PRO A 11 29.52 -3.99 1.41
CA PRO A 11 29.90 -3.29 0.19
C PRO A 11 31.44 -3.14 0.12
N PRO A 12 32.06 -3.27 -1.05
CA PRO A 12 33.49 -3.01 -1.19
C PRO A 12 33.76 -1.52 -0.99
N SER A 13 34.73 -1.22 -0.12
CA SER A 13 35.33 0.10 0.04
C SER A 13 36.13 0.47 -1.22
N GLY A 14 35.46 1.06 -2.21
CA GLY A 14 36.08 1.61 -3.41
C GLY A 14 36.21 3.12 -3.31
N SER A 15 37.43 3.60 -3.09
CA SER A 15 37.78 5.02 -3.24
C SER A 15 37.68 5.42 -4.71
N CYS A 16 36.65 6.18 -5.10
CA CYS A 16 36.59 6.83 -6.41
C CYS A 16 37.38 8.15 -6.41
N GLY A 17 38.70 8.02 -6.41
CA GLY A 17 39.60 9.07 -6.88
C GLY A 17 40.13 8.67 -8.25
N GLY A 18 39.61 9.26 -9.33
CA GLY A 18 40.14 8.99 -10.67
C GLY A 18 39.27 9.50 -11.82
N SER A 19 39.63 10.67 -12.35
CA SER A 19 39.45 11.14 -13.73
C SER A 19 38.10 10.83 -14.40
N LEU A 20 37.21 11.82 -14.39
CA LEU A 20 36.02 11.92 -15.26
C LEU A 20 36.38 11.64 -16.73
N ARG A 21 36.22 10.38 -17.17
CA ARG A 21 36.07 10.04 -18.58
C ARG A 21 34.59 10.13 -18.91
N THR A 22 34.22 11.21 -19.59
CA THR A 22 32.92 11.52 -20.20
C THR A 22 32.53 10.59 -21.35
N SER A 23 32.75 9.28 -21.20
CA SER A 23 32.50 8.30 -22.27
C SER A 23 31.92 7.01 -21.69
N ARG A 24 30.63 7.04 -21.33
CA ARG A 24 29.72 5.87 -21.33
C ARG A 24 28.25 6.16 -20.95
N ILE A 25 27.68 7.28 -21.40
CA ILE A 25 26.21 7.34 -21.65
C ILE A 25 26.00 8.03 -23.01
N SER A 26 26.78 7.62 -24.01
CA SER A 26 26.49 7.92 -25.41
C SER A 26 25.59 6.81 -25.94
N ALA A 27 24.32 7.14 -26.16
CA ALA A 27 23.34 6.34 -26.91
C ALA A 27 23.24 4.87 -26.48
N ILE A 28 22.32 4.57 -25.56
CA ILE A 28 21.60 3.30 -25.66
C ILE A 28 20.86 3.36 -27.01
N LYS A 29 21.52 2.84 -28.04
CA LYS A 29 20.91 2.47 -29.31
C LYS A 29 19.72 1.61 -28.92
N LEU A 30 18.50 2.11 -29.11
CA LEU A 30 17.27 1.32 -29.01
C LEU A 30 17.35 0.26 -30.13
N GLN A 31 18.14 -0.80 -29.92
CA GLN A 31 17.86 -2.07 -30.54
C GLN A 31 16.45 -2.41 -30.09
N GLY A 32 15.53 -2.50 -31.04
CA GLY A 32 14.16 -2.94 -30.78
C GLY A 32 14.26 -4.23 -29.99
N ARG A 33 13.87 -4.19 -28.71
CA ARG A 33 13.70 -5.42 -27.94
C ARG A 33 12.50 -6.10 -28.56
N GLU A 34 12.71 -7.30 -29.10
CA GLU A 34 11.61 -8.23 -29.30
C GLU A 34 10.88 -8.34 -27.96
N THR A 35 9.58 -8.08 -27.97
CA THR A 35 8.75 -8.33 -26.81
C THR A 35 8.79 -9.83 -26.56
N GLU A 36 9.53 -10.28 -25.56
CA GLU A 36 9.44 -11.65 -25.07
C GLU A 36 7.97 -11.90 -24.68
N GLN A 37 7.29 -12.75 -25.45
CA GLN A 37 5.89 -13.09 -25.18
C GLN A 37 5.82 -13.94 -23.91
N THR A 38 5.44 -13.33 -22.79
CA THR A 38 5.01 -14.09 -21.61
C THR A 38 3.64 -14.70 -21.92
N HIS A 39 3.60 -15.97 -22.31
CA HIS A 39 2.35 -16.67 -22.54
C HIS A 39 1.60 -16.88 -21.21
N LEU A 40 0.42 -16.26 -21.07
CA LEU A 40 -0.54 -16.58 -20.01
C LEU A 40 -1.19 -17.92 -20.33
N ASN A 41 -0.52 -19.01 -19.96
CA ASN A 41 -1.14 -20.33 -20.02
C ASN A 41 -2.11 -20.46 -18.84
N LEU A 42 -3.41 -20.29 -19.11
CA LEU A 42 -4.44 -20.79 -18.20
C LEU A 42 -4.33 -22.32 -18.18
N GLY A 43 -3.62 -22.85 -17.19
CA GLY A 43 -3.58 -24.28 -16.91
C GLY A 43 -5.01 -24.81 -16.80
N SER A 44 -5.24 -25.99 -17.39
CA SER A 44 -6.52 -26.70 -17.52
C SER A 44 -7.22 -27.10 -16.19
N SER A 45 -6.82 -26.51 -15.06
CA SER A 45 -7.45 -26.69 -13.75
C SER A 45 -8.55 -25.68 -13.42
N TYR A 46 -8.81 -24.70 -14.29
CA TYR A 46 -10.07 -23.94 -14.26
C TYR A 46 -11.25 -24.77 -14.81
N ARG A 47 -11.47 -25.97 -14.25
CA ARG A 47 -12.77 -26.65 -14.39
C ARG A 47 -13.75 -26.01 -13.42
N LYS A 48 -14.54 -25.10 -13.99
CA LYS A 48 -15.91 -24.75 -13.64
C LYS A 48 -16.55 -25.75 -12.63
N LYS A 49 -16.48 -25.47 -11.32
CA LYS A 49 -17.44 -26.02 -10.36
C LYS A 49 -18.68 -25.12 -10.39
N GLN A 50 -19.51 -25.34 -11.40
CA GLN A 50 -20.94 -25.03 -11.40
C GLN A 50 -21.62 -26.34 -11.81
N GLY A 51 -22.62 -26.88 -11.13
CA GLY A 51 -23.37 -26.40 -9.99
C GLY A 51 -24.37 -27.48 -9.56
N LEU A 52 -25.02 -27.21 -8.44
CA LEU A 52 -26.28 -27.82 -8.03
C LEU A 52 -27.25 -27.94 -9.23
N ARG A 53 -27.92 -29.09 -9.29
CA ARG A 53 -28.99 -29.40 -10.26
C ARG A 53 -30.14 -28.39 -10.16
N SER A 54 -30.54 -27.85 -11.30
CA SER A 54 -31.93 -27.50 -11.59
C SER A 54 -32.27 -27.97 -13.01
N ASN A 55 -33.32 -28.77 -13.12
CA ASN A 55 -33.77 -29.43 -14.35
C ASN A 55 -34.36 -28.43 -15.36
N ALA A 56 -33.92 -28.50 -16.62
CA ALA A 56 -34.79 -28.24 -17.77
C ALA A 56 -34.15 -28.75 -19.09
N SER A 57 -34.90 -29.63 -19.76
CA SER A 57 -34.95 -29.91 -21.21
C SER A 57 -33.79 -30.61 -21.95
N LYS A 58 -33.97 -31.94 -22.08
CA LYS A 58 -33.98 -32.80 -23.28
C LYS A 58 -33.12 -32.49 -24.54
N GLU A 59 -32.36 -33.55 -24.87
CA GLU A 59 -32.09 -34.16 -26.19
C GLU A 59 -30.85 -33.77 -27.03
N THR A 60 -30.26 -34.82 -27.61
CA THR A 60 -28.92 -35.08 -28.19
C THR A 60 -28.92 -35.07 -29.75
N PRO A 61 -27.89 -35.57 -30.47
CA PRO A 61 -26.50 -35.13 -30.61
C PRO A 61 -26.10 -34.91 -32.10
N GLY A 62 -24.97 -34.23 -32.39
CA GLY A 62 -24.51 -34.03 -33.77
C GLY A 62 -23.00 -33.78 -33.90
N LEU A 63 -22.39 -34.57 -34.75
CA LEU A 63 -20.96 -34.78 -35.03
C LEU A 63 -20.30 -33.71 -35.93
N MET A 64 -18.96 -33.65 -35.81
CA MET A 64 -17.94 -33.40 -36.86
C MET A 64 -17.38 -31.99 -37.16
N GLN A 65 -16.04 -31.99 -37.11
CA GLN A 65 -14.99 -31.09 -37.61
C GLN A 65 -15.30 -30.26 -38.86
N GLY A 66 -14.68 -29.06 -38.89
CA GLY A 66 -14.40 -28.32 -40.12
C GLY A 66 -13.49 -27.11 -39.86
N ASN A 67 -12.24 -27.20 -40.31
CA ASN A 67 -11.29 -26.08 -40.38
C ASN A 67 -11.86 -24.95 -41.26
N ARG A 68 -11.81 -23.70 -40.78
CA ARG A 68 -11.76 -22.52 -41.66
C ARG A 68 -10.80 -21.48 -41.09
N THR A 69 -9.76 -21.25 -41.87
CA THR A 69 -8.93 -20.05 -41.89
C THR A 69 -9.81 -18.86 -42.25
N ASP A 70 -10.08 -17.99 -41.29
CA ASP A 70 -10.68 -16.68 -41.56
C ASP A 70 -9.68 -15.59 -41.17
N GLU A 71 -9.21 -14.92 -42.21
CA GLU A 71 -8.44 -13.69 -42.19
C GLU A 71 -9.17 -12.65 -41.34
N TYR A 72 -8.57 -12.26 -40.21
CA TYR A 72 -9.03 -11.11 -39.44
C TYR A 72 -8.73 -9.83 -40.23
N LYS A 73 -9.69 -9.43 -41.07
CA LYS A 73 -9.81 -8.07 -41.57
C LYS A 73 -9.98 -7.15 -40.38
N THR A 74 -8.97 -6.31 -40.13
CA THR A 74 -9.00 -5.27 -39.11
C THR A 74 -9.99 -4.21 -39.59
N ALA A 75 -11.18 -4.21 -39.01
CA ALA A 75 -12.17 -3.17 -39.23
C ALA A 75 -11.72 -1.87 -38.56
N GLU A 76 -11.97 -0.79 -39.28
CA GLU A 76 -11.53 0.58 -39.06
C GLU A 76 -12.00 1.18 -37.74
N GLN A 77 -11.11 2.03 -37.22
CA GLN A 77 -11.34 3.25 -36.42
C GLN A 77 -12.76 3.46 -35.88
N THR A 78 -12.92 3.21 -34.59
CA THR A 78 -13.83 4.01 -33.76
C THR A 78 -12.97 5.04 -33.04
N GLY A 79 -13.29 6.32 -33.18
CA GLY A 79 -12.63 7.45 -32.52
C GLY A 79 -12.88 7.46 -31.01
N GLY A 80 -12.55 6.37 -30.32
CA GLY A 80 -12.56 6.26 -28.87
C GLY A 80 -11.28 6.84 -28.29
N TYR A 81 -11.43 7.61 -27.21
CA TYR A 81 -10.31 8.06 -26.40
C TYR A 81 -9.49 6.86 -25.92
N ASP A 82 -8.28 6.68 -26.44
CA ASP A 82 -7.36 5.65 -25.98
C ASP A 82 -6.64 6.12 -24.71
N SER A 83 -7.21 5.75 -23.56
CA SER A 83 -6.63 6.06 -22.24
C SER A 83 -5.22 5.48 -22.06
N PHE A 84 -4.89 4.38 -22.73
CA PHE A 84 -3.55 3.79 -22.64
C PHE A 84 -2.54 4.55 -23.49
N ASN A 85 -2.95 5.12 -24.63
CA ASN A 85 -2.10 6.06 -25.36
C ASN A 85 -1.81 7.31 -24.51
N GLU A 86 -2.78 7.82 -23.77
CA GLU A 86 -2.53 8.93 -22.83
C GLU A 86 -1.52 8.52 -21.74
N MET A 87 -1.68 7.33 -21.13
CA MET A 87 -0.70 6.81 -20.16
C MET A 87 0.69 6.66 -20.76
N LYS A 88 0.80 6.21 -22.00
CA LYS A 88 2.07 6.15 -22.74
C LYS A 88 2.69 7.55 -22.86
N GLN A 89 1.93 8.57 -23.26
CA GLN A 89 2.44 9.95 -23.36
C GLN A 89 2.87 10.49 -22.00
N ARG A 90 2.12 10.20 -20.92
CA ARG A 90 2.52 10.55 -19.55
C ARG A 90 3.84 9.89 -19.14
N PHE A 91 4.03 8.61 -19.47
CA PHE A 91 5.30 7.91 -19.22
C PHE A 91 6.46 8.49 -20.03
N LEU A 92 6.26 8.80 -21.31
CA LEU A 92 7.31 9.42 -22.13
C LEU A 92 7.71 10.80 -21.58
N THR A 93 6.72 11.59 -21.15
CA THR A 93 6.97 12.87 -20.48
C THR A 93 7.74 12.69 -19.17
N PHE A 94 7.37 11.71 -18.34
CA PHE A 94 8.14 11.37 -17.13
C PHE A 94 9.57 10.97 -17.46
N LYS A 95 9.78 10.16 -18.51
CA LYS A 95 11.11 9.75 -18.93
C LYS A 95 11.97 10.97 -19.30
N GLU A 96 11.43 11.88 -20.10
CA GLU A 96 12.15 13.07 -20.55
C GLU A 96 12.41 14.06 -19.42
N LYS A 97 11.37 14.44 -18.67
CA LYS A 97 11.41 15.56 -17.72
C LYS A 97 11.76 15.20 -16.29
N LYS A 98 11.78 13.91 -15.94
CA LYS A 98 12.10 13.45 -14.57
C LYS A 98 13.24 12.46 -14.58
N TYR A 99 13.15 11.40 -15.38
CA TYR A 99 14.19 10.36 -15.40
C TYR A 99 15.50 10.85 -16.01
N LEU A 100 15.47 11.40 -17.23
CA LEU A 100 16.69 11.83 -17.93
C LEU A 100 17.33 13.07 -17.27
N GLU A 101 16.54 13.96 -16.68
CA GLU A 101 17.06 15.11 -15.93
C GLU A 101 17.69 14.73 -14.58
N ASN A 102 17.33 13.58 -14.00
CA ASN A 102 17.84 13.10 -12.70
C ASN A 102 18.56 11.74 -12.82
N LEU A 103 19.30 11.51 -13.91
CA LEU A 103 19.93 10.21 -14.18
C LEU A 103 20.80 9.68 -13.03
N GLU A 104 21.55 10.55 -12.36
CA GLU A 104 22.41 10.16 -11.24
C GLU A 104 21.60 9.52 -10.10
N LEU A 105 20.44 10.11 -9.77
CA LEU A 105 19.53 9.55 -8.76
C LEU A 105 19.05 8.15 -9.18
N TYR A 106 18.53 8.01 -10.40
CA TYR A 106 18.01 6.73 -10.87
C TYR A 106 19.09 5.66 -11.05
N CYS A 107 20.32 6.04 -11.39
CA CYS A 107 21.45 5.11 -11.39
C CYS A 107 21.73 4.57 -9.99
N ARG A 108 21.74 5.43 -8.95
CA ARG A 108 21.88 4.97 -7.56
C ARG A 108 20.73 4.07 -7.13
N LEU A 109 19.48 4.44 -7.47
CA LEU A 109 18.29 3.67 -7.12
C LEU A 109 18.21 2.32 -7.84
N ALA A 110 18.86 2.17 -9.00
CA ALA A 110 18.94 0.90 -9.70
C ALA A 110 19.84 -0.12 -8.97
N GLU A 111 20.75 0.34 -8.12
CA GLU A 111 21.64 -0.54 -7.34
C GLU A 111 20.96 -1.00 -6.04
N SER A 112 20.30 -0.09 -5.32
CA SER A 112 19.59 -0.41 -4.08
C SER A 112 18.57 0.67 -3.69
N GLN A 113 17.64 0.29 -2.81
CA GLN A 113 16.75 1.23 -2.11
C GLN A 113 17.13 1.32 -0.63
N ALA A 114 17.03 2.51 -0.04
CA ALA A 114 17.25 2.75 1.38
C ALA A 114 16.28 3.83 1.90
N PRO A 115 14.95 3.57 1.88
CA PRO A 115 13.96 4.55 2.30
C PRO A 115 14.04 4.83 3.80
N GLU A 116 13.87 6.09 4.17
CA GLU A 116 13.83 6.53 5.57
C GLU A 116 12.43 6.36 6.17
N PHE A 117 11.40 6.30 5.31
CA PHE A 117 9.99 6.21 5.69
C PHE A 117 9.37 4.91 5.18
N MET A 118 8.53 4.31 6.01
CA MET A 118 7.41 3.49 5.56
C MET A 118 6.12 4.32 5.64
N VAL A 119 5.34 4.32 4.57
CA VAL A 119 4.04 5.02 4.51
C VAL A 119 2.92 4.02 4.31
N ILE A 120 1.91 4.08 5.17
CA ILE A 120 0.67 3.31 5.07
C ILE A 120 -0.46 4.29 4.81
N ALA A 121 -1.07 4.22 3.65
CA ALA A 121 -2.10 5.17 3.23
C ALA A 121 -3.32 4.46 2.62
N CYS A 122 -4.37 5.22 2.37
CA CYS A 122 -5.56 4.65 1.77
C CYS A 122 -5.34 4.38 0.27
N ALA A 123 -6.00 3.34 -0.25
CA ALA A 123 -6.11 3.06 -1.68
C ALA A 123 -6.97 4.10 -2.43
N ASP A 124 -7.60 5.04 -1.72
CA ASP A 124 -8.38 6.15 -2.28
C ASP A 124 -7.58 6.89 -3.36
N SER A 125 -8.18 7.08 -4.54
CA SER A 125 -7.52 7.67 -5.70
C SER A 125 -7.15 9.15 -5.51
N ARG A 126 -7.76 9.83 -4.54
CA ARG A 126 -7.47 11.24 -4.19
C ARG A 126 -6.30 11.37 -3.22
N VAL A 127 -5.87 10.26 -2.61
CA VAL A 127 -4.80 10.21 -1.61
C VAL A 127 -3.59 9.55 -2.22
N CYS A 128 -2.65 10.36 -2.70
CA CYS A 128 -1.37 9.89 -3.23
C CYS A 128 -0.24 10.50 -2.40
N PRO A 129 0.31 9.79 -1.39
CA PRO A 129 1.29 10.34 -0.47
C PRO A 129 2.53 10.94 -1.17
N SER A 130 3.03 10.29 -2.23
CA SER A 130 4.16 10.83 -3.00
C SER A 130 3.87 12.18 -3.64
N VAL A 131 2.62 12.42 -4.05
CA VAL A 131 2.21 13.72 -4.62
C VAL A 131 1.98 14.75 -3.52
N ILE A 132 1.18 14.41 -2.51
CA ILE A 132 0.75 15.38 -1.49
C ILE A 132 1.86 15.77 -0.51
N LEU A 133 2.88 14.90 -0.31
CA LEU A 133 4.04 15.18 0.54
C LEU A 133 5.31 15.49 -0.27
N GLY A 134 5.24 15.42 -1.61
CA GLY A 134 6.41 15.66 -2.47
C GLY A 134 7.53 14.65 -2.29
N LEU A 135 7.21 13.37 -2.05
CA LEU A 135 8.22 12.32 -1.88
C LEU A 135 8.81 11.93 -3.23
N GLU A 136 10.12 11.93 -3.31
CA GLU A 136 10.89 11.48 -4.47
C GLU A 136 11.11 9.96 -4.46
N PRO A 137 11.46 9.36 -5.62
CA PRO A 137 11.78 7.94 -5.69
C PRO A 137 12.87 7.53 -4.70
N GLY A 138 12.61 6.47 -3.93
CA GLY A 138 13.54 5.93 -2.94
C GLY A 138 13.37 6.49 -1.52
N GLU A 139 12.58 7.54 -1.31
CA GLU A 139 12.42 8.13 0.04
C GLU A 139 11.46 7.36 0.95
N ALA A 140 10.45 6.70 0.36
CA ALA A 140 9.42 5.98 1.10
C ALA A 140 9.10 4.60 0.52
N PHE A 141 9.00 3.60 1.39
CA PHE A 141 8.43 2.30 1.11
C PHE A 141 6.92 2.32 1.44
N MET A 142 6.05 1.97 0.50
CA MET A 142 4.63 2.30 0.63
C MET A 142 3.68 1.11 0.51
N VAL A 143 2.69 1.06 1.40
CA VAL A 143 1.51 0.20 1.31
C VAL A 143 0.28 1.07 1.20
N ARG A 144 -0.63 0.70 0.29
CA ARG A 144 -1.94 1.34 0.17
C ARG A 144 -3.05 0.30 0.22
N ASN A 145 -3.89 0.38 1.23
CA ASN A 145 -5.03 -0.52 1.43
C ASN A 145 -6.32 0.27 1.71
N VAL A 146 -7.48 -0.38 1.70
CA VAL A 146 -8.75 0.31 1.97
C VAL A 146 -8.77 0.81 3.41
N ALA A 147 -8.95 2.12 3.61
CA ALA A 147 -8.98 2.78 4.92
C ALA A 147 -7.68 2.73 5.73
N ASN A 148 -6.51 2.55 5.09
CA ASN A 148 -5.18 2.71 5.71
C ASN A 148 -5.01 1.94 7.03
N LEU A 149 -5.60 0.75 7.11
CA LEU A 149 -5.68 -0.04 8.34
C LEU A 149 -4.42 -0.89 8.50
N VAL A 150 -3.94 -0.97 9.74
CA VAL A 150 -2.90 -1.91 10.14
C VAL A 150 -3.54 -3.03 10.97
N PRO A 151 -3.50 -4.29 10.52
CA PRO A 151 -3.97 -5.40 11.33
C PRO A 151 -3.02 -5.67 12.52
N PRO A 152 -3.54 -6.12 13.67
CA PRO A 152 -2.71 -6.65 14.75
C PRO A 152 -1.82 -7.82 14.28
N TYR A 153 -0.68 -8.02 14.92
CA TYR A 153 0.30 -9.06 14.59
C TYR A 153 -0.31 -10.47 14.44
N GLU A 154 -1.30 -10.80 15.27
CA GLU A 154 -1.93 -12.13 15.32
C GLU A 154 -2.97 -12.40 14.21
N SER A 155 -3.26 -11.41 13.34
CA SER A 155 -4.36 -11.48 12.36
C SER A 155 -4.10 -12.43 11.17
N GLY A 156 -3.03 -13.22 11.21
CA GLY A 156 -2.56 -14.02 10.08
C GLY A 156 -1.88 -13.19 8.99
N PRO A 157 -1.54 -13.80 7.85
CA PRO A 157 -0.81 -13.13 6.78
C PRO A 157 -1.68 -12.09 6.06
N SER A 158 -1.13 -10.89 5.87
CA SER A 158 -1.64 -9.88 4.96
C SER A 158 -0.49 -9.17 4.23
N GLU A 159 -0.80 -8.47 3.14
CA GLU A 159 0.17 -7.63 2.43
C GLU A 159 0.81 -6.59 3.36
N THR A 160 0.05 -6.09 4.35
CA THR A 160 0.55 -5.11 5.31
C THR A 160 1.55 -5.73 6.28
N ASN A 161 1.32 -6.96 6.78
CA ASN A 161 2.26 -7.65 7.66
C ASN A 161 3.61 -7.87 6.97
N ALA A 162 3.58 -8.41 5.74
CA ALA A 162 4.79 -8.71 4.97
C ALA A 162 5.58 -7.44 4.62
N ALA A 163 4.88 -6.37 4.25
CA ALA A 163 5.51 -5.08 3.97
C ALA A 163 6.12 -4.44 5.22
N LEU A 164 5.45 -4.51 6.38
CA LEU A 164 5.99 -4.01 7.64
C LEU A 164 7.27 -4.77 8.00
N GLU A 165 7.25 -6.11 7.91
CA GLU A 165 8.42 -6.94 8.20
C GLU A 165 9.59 -6.58 7.29
N PHE A 166 9.35 -6.45 5.98
CA PHE A 166 10.40 -6.06 5.04
C PHE A 166 10.93 -4.65 5.32
N ALA A 167 10.07 -3.68 5.57
CA ALA A 167 10.47 -2.29 5.81
C ALA A 167 11.30 -2.14 7.09
N VAL A 168 10.90 -2.77 8.19
CA VAL A 168 11.59 -2.61 9.48
C VAL A 168 12.76 -3.58 9.63
N ASN A 169 12.60 -4.84 9.20
CA ASN A 169 13.64 -5.86 9.41
C ASN A 169 14.66 -5.91 8.29
N SER A 170 14.30 -5.60 7.05
CA SER A 170 15.22 -5.61 5.91
C SER A 170 15.71 -4.21 5.56
N LEU A 171 14.80 -3.25 5.32
CA LEU A 171 15.16 -1.89 4.88
C LEU A 171 15.60 -0.97 6.04
N LYS A 172 15.26 -1.32 7.28
CA LYS A 172 15.59 -0.54 8.49
C LYS A 172 15.09 0.91 8.42
N VAL A 173 13.86 1.11 7.94
CA VAL A 173 13.21 2.43 7.94
C VAL A 173 13.23 3.06 9.34
N LYS A 174 13.34 4.38 9.43
CA LYS A 174 13.39 5.10 10.70
C LYS A 174 12.03 5.62 11.15
N ASN A 175 11.08 5.71 10.22
CA ASN A 175 9.77 6.30 10.47
C ASN A 175 8.67 5.45 9.85
N ILE A 176 7.59 5.17 10.58
CA ILE A 176 6.34 4.66 10.00
C ILE A 176 5.28 5.76 10.10
N LEU A 177 4.70 6.15 8.96
CA LEU A 177 3.63 7.15 8.88
C LEU A 177 2.33 6.49 8.38
N VAL A 178 1.29 6.48 9.23
CA VAL A 178 -0.06 6.04 8.87
C VAL A 178 -0.91 7.26 8.53
N ILE A 179 -1.41 7.34 7.29
CA ILE A 179 -2.15 8.49 6.77
C ILE A 179 -3.63 8.14 6.60
N GLY A 180 -4.46 8.67 7.50
CA GLY A 180 -5.91 8.77 7.33
C GLY A 180 -6.29 9.96 6.44
N HIS A 181 -7.55 10.04 6.03
CA HIS A 181 -8.01 11.14 5.19
C HIS A 181 -9.50 11.43 5.32
N SER A 182 -9.89 12.64 4.92
CA SER A 182 -11.30 13.09 4.86
C SER A 182 -12.16 12.24 3.92
N CYS A 183 -13.42 12.06 4.27
CA CYS A 183 -14.44 11.38 3.45
C CYS A 183 -14.01 9.97 3.00
N CYS A 184 -13.44 9.19 3.92
CA CYS A 184 -12.96 7.84 3.64
C CYS A 184 -14.11 6.84 3.47
N GLY A 185 -14.24 6.27 2.26
CA GLY A 185 -15.29 5.30 1.95
C GLY A 185 -15.21 4.02 2.79
N GLY A 186 -13.99 3.55 3.12
CA GLY A 186 -13.81 2.36 3.96
C GLY A 186 -14.19 2.60 5.42
N ILE A 187 -13.87 3.77 5.98
CA ILE A 187 -14.32 4.16 7.33
C ILE A 187 -15.82 4.37 7.38
N ARG A 188 -16.41 4.99 6.34
CA ARG A 188 -17.87 5.07 6.22
C ARG A 188 -18.51 3.68 6.22
N ALA A 189 -17.96 2.73 5.45
CA ALA A 189 -18.45 1.36 5.42
C ALA A 189 -18.37 0.66 6.79
N LEU A 190 -17.28 0.87 7.52
CA LEU A 190 -17.13 0.39 8.91
C LEU A 190 -18.18 1.00 9.84
N MET A 191 -18.37 2.32 9.78
CA MET A 191 -19.32 3.04 10.66
C MET A 191 -20.78 2.71 10.37
N SER A 192 -21.11 2.31 9.14
CA SER A 192 -22.44 1.86 8.73
C SER A 192 -22.77 0.41 9.15
N MET A 193 -21.83 -0.33 9.74
CA MET A 193 -22.12 -1.69 10.19
C MET A 193 -23.03 -1.69 11.41
N GLU A 194 -24.09 -2.49 11.36
CA GLU A 194 -24.99 -2.73 12.49
C GLU A 194 -24.28 -3.52 13.60
N ASN A 195 -23.65 -4.65 13.25
CA ASN A 195 -22.85 -5.48 14.16
C ASN A 195 -21.37 -5.45 13.75
N ALA A 196 -20.48 -5.18 14.71
CA ALA A 196 -19.03 -5.22 14.54
C ALA A 196 -18.42 -6.57 14.96
N ASP A 197 -19.25 -7.48 15.48
CA ASP A 197 -18.87 -8.87 15.66
C ASP A 197 -18.93 -9.54 14.30
N GLY A 198 -17.79 -10.10 13.87
CA GLY A 198 -17.57 -10.63 12.53
C GLY A 198 -18.68 -11.58 12.12
N ASP A 199 -19.66 -11.07 11.39
CA ASP A 199 -20.58 -11.91 10.64
C ASP A 199 -19.76 -12.62 9.56
N ASN A 200 -20.12 -13.85 9.24
CA ASN A 200 -19.50 -14.67 8.20
C ASN A 200 -19.96 -14.15 6.82
N SER A 201 -19.78 -12.84 6.62
CA SER A 201 -20.23 -12.11 5.46
C SER A 201 -19.37 -12.53 4.28
N SER A 202 -20.01 -12.77 3.14
CA SER A 202 -19.30 -13.00 1.87
C SER A 202 -18.60 -11.73 1.34
N SER A 203 -18.67 -10.61 2.09
CA SER A 203 -18.12 -9.32 1.68
C SER A 203 -16.67 -9.17 2.14
N PHE A 204 -15.74 -9.18 1.17
CA PHE A 204 -14.33 -8.88 1.42
C PHE A 204 -14.12 -7.51 2.07
N ILE A 205 -14.91 -6.50 1.69
CA ILE A 205 -14.81 -5.16 2.29
C ILE A 205 -15.18 -5.19 3.76
N ARG A 206 -16.29 -5.85 4.13
CA ARG A 206 -16.70 -5.92 5.54
C ARG A 206 -15.69 -6.67 6.39
N ASN A 207 -15.21 -7.81 5.88
CA ASN A 207 -14.22 -8.64 6.55
C ASN A 207 -12.87 -7.91 6.70
N TRP A 208 -12.54 -7.00 5.79
CA TRP A 208 -11.34 -6.17 5.88
C TRP A 208 -11.50 -5.01 6.87
N VAL A 209 -12.53 -4.17 6.71
CA VAL A 209 -12.63 -2.94 7.52
C VAL A 209 -12.90 -3.20 9.00
N ILE A 210 -13.30 -4.41 9.38
CA ILE A 210 -13.42 -4.84 10.78
C ILE A 210 -12.11 -4.77 11.55
N VAL A 211 -10.96 -4.73 10.87
CA VAL A 211 -9.67 -4.40 11.50
C VAL A 211 -9.75 -3.08 12.28
N GLY A 212 -10.55 -2.11 11.81
CA GLY A 212 -10.81 -0.84 12.48
C GLY A 212 -11.86 -0.89 13.60
N LYS A 213 -12.32 -2.06 14.05
CA LYS A 213 -13.43 -2.19 15.02
C LYS A 213 -13.24 -1.36 16.29
N ASN A 214 -12.02 -1.29 16.82
CA ASN A 214 -11.73 -0.55 18.05
C ASN A 214 -11.89 0.96 17.83
N ALA A 215 -11.50 1.47 16.65
CA ALA A 215 -11.73 2.86 16.28
C ALA A 215 -13.21 3.21 16.17
N ARG A 216 -14.02 2.29 15.60
CA ARG A 216 -15.48 2.44 15.58
C ARG A 216 -16.05 2.49 16.99
N LEU A 217 -15.63 1.60 17.89
CA LEU A 217 -16.12 1.56 19.27
C LEU A 217 -15.76 2.85 20.01
N SER A 218 -14.48 3.27 19.98
CA SER A 218 -14.01 4.54 20.53
C SER A 218 -14.83 5.73 20.00
N THR A 219 -15.07 5.76 18.69
CA THR A 219 -15.89 6.81 18.06
C THR A 219 -17.33 6.79 18.54
N LYS A 220 -17.96 5.61 18.65
CA LYS A 220 -19.35 5.51 19.12
C LYS A 220 -19.48 5.95 20.58
N GLU A 221 -18.46 5.74 21.40
CA GLU A 221 -18.42 6.25 22.76
C GLU A 221 -18.25 7.77 22.79
N ALA A 222 -17.22 8.30 22.11
CA ALA A 222 -16.84 9.72 22.20
C ALA A 222 -17.74 10.67 21.37
N ALA A 223 -18.30 10.20 20.25
CA ALA A 223 -18.93 11.03 19.23
C ALA A 223 -20.36 10.58 18.85
N SER A 224 -21.01 9.72 19.64
CA SER A 224 -22.40 9.25 19.37
C SER A 224 -23.42 10.36 19.20
N HIS A 225 -23.21 11.51 19.86
CA HIS A 225 -24.09 12.68 19.82
C HIS A 225 -23.96 13.51 18.53
N LEU A 226 -22.93 13.26 17.70
CA LEU A 226 -22.67 14.00 16.47
C LEU A 226 -23.40 13.39 15.27
N SER A 227 -23.46 14.13 14.16
CA SER A 227 -24.00 13.61 12.90
C SER A 227 -23.18 12.42 12.40
N PHE A 228 -23.78 11.58 11.54
CA PHE A 228 -23.08 10.40 11.00
C PHE A 228 -21.78 10.77 10.26
N ASP A 229 -21.77 11.88 9.52
CA ASP A 229 -20.58 12.36 8.81
C ASP A 229 -19.49 12.84 9.78
N GLN A 230 -19.89 13.52 10.86
CA GLN A 230 -18.96 13.92 11.92
C GLN A 230 -18.40 12.70 12.68
N GLN A 231 -19.22 11.69 12.93
CA GLN A 231 -18.77 10.40 13.47
C GLN A 231 -17.76 9.74 12.53
N CYS A 232 -18.01 9.71 11.22
CA CYS A 232 -17.05 9.19 10.24
C CYS A 232 -15.73 9.97 10.31
N ARG A 233 -15.78 11.31 10.31
CA ARG A 233 -14.58 12.17 10.40
C ARG A 233 -13.77 11.92 11.67
N HIS A 234 -14.46 11.70 12.80
CA HIS A 234 -13.81 11.32 14.05
C HIS A 234 -13.16 9.92 13.92
N CYS A 235 -13.89 8.94 13.39
CA CYS A 235 -13.39 7.58 13.18
C CYS A 235 -12.21 7.50 12.20
N GLU A 236 -12.11 8.41 11.23
CA GLU A 236 -10.97 8.48 10.31
C GLU A 236 -9.66 8.81 11.04
N LYS A 237 -9.71 9.59 12.12
CA LYS A 237 -8.55 9.90 12.96
C LYS A 237 -8.30 8.79 13.99
N GLU A 238 -9.37 8.27 14.59
CA GLU A 238 -9.27 7.15 15.54
C GLU A 238 -8.73 5.89 14.87
N SER A 239 -9.04 5.63 13.59
CA SER A 239 -8.49 4.48 12.87
C SER A 239 -6.98 4.57 12.68
N VAL A 240 -6.44 5.79 12.51
CA VAL A 240 -4.99 6.05 12.50
C VAL A 240 -4.42 5.73 13.88
N ASN A 241 -5.01 6.26 14.96
CA ASN A 241 -4.54 6.00 16.32
C ASN A 241 -4.52 4.50 16.64
N HIS A 242 -5.60 3.78 16.36
CA HIS A 242 -5.65 2.33 16.57
C HIS A 242 -4.70 1.55 15.66
N SER A 243 -4.45 2.01 14.43
CA SER A 243 -3.43 1.42 13.57
C SER A 243 -2.02 1.59 14.14
N LEU A 244 -1.72 2.74 14.74
CA LEU A 244 -0.46 2.96 15.46
C LEU A 244 -0.32 2.05 16.69
N LEU A 245 -1.41 1.83 17.43
CA LEU A 245 -1.42 0.84 18.52
C LEU A 245 -1.20 -0.58 18.01
N ASN A 246 -1.82 -0.93 16.88
CA ASN A 246 -1.60 -2.25 16.26
C ASN A 246 -0.15 -2.45 15.82
N LEU A 247 0.57 -1.41 15.40
CA LEU A 247 2.01 -1.49 15.10
C LEU A 247 2.82 -1.93 16.33
N LEU A 248 2.46 -1.50 17.54
CA LEU A 248 3.14 -1.92 18.77
C LEU A 248 2.87 -3.39 19.14
N THR A 249 1.88 -4.04 18.52
CA THR A 249 1.66 -5.50 18.73
C THR A 249 2.70 -6.36 18.01
N TYR A 250 3.52 -5.78 17.12
CA TYR A 250 4.61 -6.46 16.44
C TYR A 250 5.87 -6.38 17.30
N PRO A 251 6.39 -7.50 17.85
CA PRO A 251 7.49 -7.44 18.82
C PRO A 251 8.74 -6.71 18.31
N TRP A 252 9.07 -6.86 17.03
CA TRP A 252 10.21 -6.20 16.40
C TRP A 252 9.97 -4.73 16.06
N ILE A 253 8.71 -4.26 15.98
CA ILE A 253 8.42 -2.82 15.89
C ILE A 253 8.54 -2.21 17.28
N GLU A 254 7.88 -2.81 18.27
CA GLU A 254 7.89 -2.36 19.65
C GLU A 254 9.33 -2.21 20.17
N GLU A 255 10.18 -3.22 19.93
CA GLU A 255 11.59 -3.19 20.31
C GLU A 255 12.36 -2.02 19.67
N GLN A 256 12.14 -1.72 18.38
CA GLN A 256 12.83 -0.62 17.70
C GLN A 256 12.34 0.76 18.17
N VAL A 257 11.04 0.87 18.50
CA VAL A 257 10.47 2.08 19.09
C VAL A 257 11.05 2.32 20.47
N MET A 258 11.09 1.30 21.32
CA MET A 258 11.68 1.39 22.67
C MET A 258 13.17 1.75 22.64
N ARG A 259 13.90 1.35 21.59
CA ARG A 259 15.31 1.71 21.38
C ARG A 259 15.50 3.11 20.80
N GLY A 260 14.44 3.79 20.37
CA GLY A 260 14.51 5.08 19.69
C GLY A 260 15.02 5.02 18.25
N ASN A 261 15.10 3.83 17.66
CA ASN A 261 15.54 3.63 16.27
C ASN A 261 14.39 3.82 15.27
N LEU A 262 13.16 3.65 15.73
CA LEU A 262 11.95 3.75 14.91
C LEU A 262 10.94 4.69 15.57
N SER A 263 10.38 5.61 14.79
CA SER A 263 9.31 6.51 15.23
C SER A 263 8.00 6.21 14.51
N LEU A 264 6.89 6.24 15.26
CA LEU A 264 5.54 6.00 14.72
C LEU A 264 4.76 7.31 14.64
N HIS A 265 4.15 7.58 13.49
CA HIS A 265 3.48 8.84 13.20
C HIS A 265 2.08 8.62 12.63
N GLY A 266 1.14 9.43 13.10
CA GLY A 266 -0.17 9.57 12.49
C GLY A 266 -0.20 10.80 11.60
N GLY A 267 -0.91 10.69 10.47
CA GLY A 267 -1.23 11.77 9.57
C GLY A 267 -2.71 11.76 9.22
N TYR A 268 -3.29 12.93 9.01
CA TYR A 268 -4.65 13.09 8.51
C TYR A 268 -4.66 14.14 7.41
N TYR A 269 -4.89 13.69 6.17
CA TYR A 269 -5.02 14.55 5.01
C TYR A 269 -6.48 14.90 4.74
N ASP A 270 -6.82 16.17 4.92
CA ASP A 270 -8.11 16.71 4.50
C ASP A 270 -8.00 17.25 3.07
N PHE A 271 -8.48 16.49 2.08
CA PHE A 271 -8.45 16.95 0.69
C PHE A 271 -9.60 17.90 0.34
N VAL A 272 -10.56 18.10 1.23
CA VAL A 272 -11.63 19.09 1.03
C VAL A 272 -11.07 20.48 1.31
N ASP A 273 -10.36 20.61 2.43
CA ASP A 273 -9.78 21.87 2.87
C ASP A 273 -8.29 22.02 2.49
N CYS A 274 -7.70 20.99 1.87
CA CYS A 274 -6.27 20.88 1.56
C CYS A 274 -5.36 21.11 2.78
N THR A 275 -5.67 20.45 3.89
CA THR A 275 -4.86 20.55 5.12
C THR A 275 -4.28 19.21 5.51
N PHE A 276 -3.15 19.23 6.21
CA PHE A 276 -2.51 18.02 6.73
C PHE A 276 -2.23 18.18 8.22
N GLU A 277 -2.78 17.28 9.01
CA GLU A 277 -2.49 17.18 10.43
C GLU A 277 -1.54 16.02 10.68
N LYS A 278 -0.47 16.24 11.45
CA LYS A 278 0.53 15.22 11.76
C LYS A 278 0.74 15.12 13.27
N TRP A 279 0.93 13.91 13.79
CA TRP A 279 1.31 13.66 15.19
C TRP A 279 2.28 12.48 15.32
N THR A 280 2.94 12.37 16.47
CA THR A 280 3.85 11.25 16.80
C THR A 280 3.29 10.49 17.99
N LEU A 281 3.33 9.15 17.92
CA LEU A 281 3.08 8.30 19.09
C LEU A 281 4.34 8.26 19.96
N ASP A 282 4.20 8.61 21.23
CA ASP A 282 5.22 8.43 22.25
C ASP A 282 4.88 7.18 23.06
N TYR A 283 5.85 6.28 23.20
CA TYR A 283 5.65 4.98 23.84
C TYR A 283 6.81 4.67 24.78
N TYR A 284 6.50 4.39 26.04
CA TYR A 284 7.48 3.95 27.03
C TYR A 284 6.86 2.93 27.99
N LYS A 285 7.63 1.88 28.29
CA LYS A 285 7.28 0.89 29.32
C LYS A 285 7.86 1.33 30.67
N THR A 286 7.00 1.50 31.66
CA THR A 286 7.46 1.77 33.03
C THR A 286 7.67 0.44 33.77
N ILE A 287 8.88 0.21 34.29
CA ILE A 287 9.26 -1.06 34.95
C ILE A 287 8.83 -1.11 36.44
N SER A 288 8.17 -0.08 36.97
CA SER A 288 7.79 -0.01 38.39
C SER A 288 6.45 -0.70 38.68
N ARG A 289 6.51 -1.86 39.36
CA ARG A 289 5.42 -2.57 40.07
C ARG A 289 4.03 -2.44 39.42
N GLY A 290 3.94 -3.01 38.22
CA GLY A 290 2.78 -2.99 37.34
C GLY A 290 3.28 -2.52 35.98
N ASN A 291 3.41 -3.43 35.02
CA ASN A 291 3.80 -3.07 33.65
C ASN A 291 2.68 -2.21 33.05
N GLU A 292 2.68 -0.92 33.34
CA GLU A 292 1.80 0.05 32.69
C GLU A 292 2.56 0.62 31.49
N ASP A 293 2.09 0.21 30.31
CA ASP A 293 2.46 0.79 29.04
C ASP A 293 1.89 2.21 28.99
N VAL A 294 2.77 3.21 28.90
CA VAL A 294 2.31 4.60 28.78
C VAL A 294 2.38 5.01 27.32
N ILE A 295 1.21 5.36 26.80
CA ILE A 295 1.02 5.79 25.42
C ILE A 295 0.55 7.24 25.42
N ALA A 296 1.28 8.10 24.74
CA ALA A 296 0.92 9.50 24.58
C ALA A 296 1.02 9.93 23.11
N VAL A 297 0.27 10.95 22.74
CA VAL A 297 0.41 11.60 21.42
C VAL A 297 1.12 12.93 21.64
N LYS A 298 2.22 13.14 20.91
CA LYS A 298 3.01 14.38 20.97
C LYS A 298 3.29 14.96 19.59
N GLY A 299 3.80 16.19 19.58
CA GLY A 299 4.27 16.86 18.36
C GLY A 299 3.16 16.96 17.31
N ARG A 300 1.95 17.29 17.76
CA ARG A 300 0.81 17.53 16.90
C ARG A 300 1.03 18.85 16.17
N SER A 301 1.08 18.80 14.84
CA SER A 301 1.31 19.95 13.97
C SER A 301 0.25 19.98 12.87
N PHE A 302 -0.19 21.17 12.53
CA PHE A 302 -1.15 21.41 11.46
C PHE A 302 -0.48 22.18 10.33
N TRP A 303 -0.64 21.70 9.10
CA TRP A 303 -0.10 22.29 7.88
C TRP A 303 -1.28 22.72 7.00
N SER A 304 -1.38 24.01 6.72
CA SER A 304 -2.47 24.66 5.99
C SER A 304 -1.94 25.72 5.05
#